data_AF-A0A8T6VT81-F1
#
_entry.id   AF-A0A8T6VT81-F1
#
_cell.length_a   1.000
_cell.length_b   1.000
_cell.length_c   1.000
_cell.angle_alpha   90.00
_cell.angle_beta   90.00
_cell.angle_gamma   90.00
#
_symmetry.space_group_name_H-M   'P 1'
#
loop_
_entity.id
_entity.type
_entity.pdbx_description
1 polymer ?
#
loop_
_entity_poly.entity_id
_entity_poly.type
_entity_poly.pdbx_seq_one_letter_code
_entity_poly.pdbx_strand_id
1 'polypeptide(L)'
;MKTLLLTEEDVSQLLSMDEVMEVVESAFREKGLGHAQMPAKVYLFYNKYDGDLRAMPSYLEELDISAVKVVNVHPKNRERYDLPTVMAIIALIDPKNGAPLAIMGG
;
A
#
# COMPACT_ATOMS: atom_id res chain seq x y z
N MET A 1 8.13 -12.84 17.52
CA MET A 1 8.09 -12.30 16.15
C MET A 1 8.42 -10.81 16.21
N LYS A 2 9.21 -10.30 15.26
CA LYS A 2 9.46 -8.85 15.14
C LYS A 2 8.91 -8.39 13.79
N THR A 3 8.23 -7.25 13.76
CA THR A 3 7.76 -6.59 12.53
C THR A 3 8.82 -5.57 12.11
N LEU A 4 9.22 -5.60 10.84
CA LEU A 4 10.16 -4.63 10.28
C LEU A 4 9.44 -3.29 10.06
N LEU A 5 10.08 -2.18 10.41
CA LEU A 5 9.59 -0.84 10.11
C LEU A 5 10.53 -0.22 9.08
N LEU A 6 9.97 0.23 7.96
CA LEU A 6 10.69 0.94 6.91
C LEU A 6 10.05 2.31 6.70
N THR A 7 10.85 3.36 6.79
CA THR A 7 10.41 4.71 6.44
C THR A 7 10.28 4.86 4.93
N GLU A 8 9.65 5.94 4.47
CA GLU A 8 9.63 6.33 3.05
C GLU A 8 11.05 6.43 2.48
N GLU A 9 11.98 6.99 3.26
CA GLU A 9 13.38 7.11 2.87
C GLU A 9 14.04 5.74 2.71
N ASP A 10 13.84 4.82 3.67
CA ASP A 10 14.36 3.45 3.57
C ASP A 10 13.84 2.75 2.30
N VAL A 11 12.53 2.87 2.01
CA VAL A 11 11.92 2.25 0.81
C VAL A 11 12.48 2.87 -0.47
N SER A 12 12.57 4.20 -0.53
CA SER A 12 13.04 4.91 -1.73
C SER A 12 14.46 4.54 -2.15
N GLN A 13 15.32 4.18 -1.18
CA GLN A 13 16.70 3.77 -1.43
C GLN A 13 16.81 2.32 -1.91
N LEU A 14 15.76 1.52 -1.75
CA LEU A 14 15.73 0.09 -2.09
C LEU A 14 15.07 -0.21 -3.44
N LEU A 15 14.43 0.77 -4.08
CA LEU A 15 13.67 0.57 -5.31
C LEU A 15 14.38 1.19 -6.51
N SER A 16 14.50 0.44 -7.60
CA SER A 16 14.77 0.98 -8.92
C SER A 16 13.49 1.02 -9.77
N MET A 17 13.39 1.98 -10.69
CA MET A 17 12.20 2.10 -11.55
C MET A 17 12.02 0.89 -12.48
N ASP A 18 13.12 0.29 -12.94
CA ASP A 18 13.09 -0.89 -13.82
C ASP A 18 12.50 -2.09 -13.08
N GLU A 19 12.96 -2.37 -11.85
CA GLU A 19 12.38 -3.44 -11.01
C GLU A 19 10.90 -3.17 -10.70
N VAL A 20 10.54 -1.92 -10.41
CA VAL A 20 9.13 -1.53 -10.16
C VAL A 20 8.25 -1.82 -11.38
N MET A 21 8.71 -1.52 -12.59
CA MET A 21 7.95 -1.80 -13.81
C MET A 21 7.75 -3.31 -14.02
N GLU A 22 8.79 -4.12 -13.82
CA GLU A 22 8.72 -5.58 -13.95
C GLU A 22 7.73 -6.20 -12.94
N VAL A 23 7.79 -5.80 -11.67
CA VAL A 23 6.89 -6.35 -10.65
C VAL A 23 5.45 -5.88 -10.84
N VAL A 24 5.23 -4.66 -11.34
CA VAL A 24 3.88 -4.16 -11.66
C VAL A 24 3.29 -4.92 -12.85
N GLU A 25 4.08 -5.18 -13.90
CA GLU A 25 3.63 -6.01 -15.03
C GLU A 25 3.21 -7.41 -14.54
N SER A 26 4.04 -8.04 -13.70
CA SER A 26 3.75 -9.35 -13.10
C SER A 26 2.46 -9.33 -12.27
N ALA A 27 2.26 -8.30 -11.43
CA ALA A 27 1.03 -8.17 -10.64
C ALA A 27 -0.23 -8.01 -11.52
N PHE A 28 -0.14 -7.26 -12.62
CA PHE A 28 -1.24 -7.18 -13.60
C PHE A 28 -1.49 -8.50 -14.31
N ARG A 29 -0.43 -9.25 -14.64
CA ARG A 29 -0.54 -10.60 -15.22
C ARG A 29 -1.28 -11.54 -14.28
N GLU A 30 -0.88 -11.64 -13.01
CA GLU A 30 -1.55 -12.48 -12.01
C GLU A 30 -3.04 -12.12 -11.88
N LYS A 31 -3.35 -10.82 -11.84
CA LYS A 31 -4.74 -10.36 -11.86
C LYS A 31 -5.49 -10.78 -13.13
N GLY A 32 -4.87 -10.64 -14.29
CA GLY A 32 -5.46 -11.03 -15.58
C GLY A 32 -5.69 -12.53 -15.72
N LEU A 33 -4.87 -13.34 -15.06
CA LEU A 33 -5.01 -14.80 -15.00
C LEU A 33 -6.00 -15.27 -13.91
N GLY A 34 -6.46 -14.37 -13.04
CA GLY A 34 -7.41 -14.68 -11.98
C GLY A 34 -6.78 -15.15 -10.67
N HIS A 35 -5.46 -14.98 -10.51
CA HIS A 35 -4.69 -15.38 -9.32
C HIS A 35 -4.52 -14.25 -8.30
N ALA A 36 -5.44 -13.27 -8.30
CA ALA A 36 -5.38 -12.12 -7.41
C ALA A 36 -6.72 -11.89 -6.72
N GLN A 37 -6.69 -11.84 -5.39
CA GLN A 37 -7.80 -11.35 -4.59
C GLN A 37 -7.59 -9.87 -4.34
N MET A 38 -8.43 -9.02 -4.95
CA MET A 38 -8.35 -7.57 -4.80
C MET A 38 -9.77 -6.99 -4.74
N PRO A 39 -10.41 -7.00 -3.56
CA PRO A 39 -11.77 -6.46 -3.41
C PRO A 39 -11.78 -4.94 -3.63
N ALA A 40 -12.98 -4.38 -3.75
CA ALA A 40 -13.14 -2.94 -3.81
C ALA A 40 -12.55 -2.27 -2.55
N LYS A 41 -11.78 -1.19 -2.76
CA LYS A 41 -11.24 -0.40 -1.66
C LYS A 41 -12.35 0.15 -0.77
N VAL A 42 -12.10 0.16 0.53
CA VAL A 42 -13.02 0.72 1.54
C VAL A 42 -12.67 2.18 1.77
N TYR A 43 -13.68 3.04 1.90
CA TYR A 43 -13.52 4.48 2.10
C TYR A 43 -14.04 4.92 3.47
N LEU A 44 -13.33 5.86 4.08
CA LEU A 44 -13.86 6.78 5.07
C LEU A 44 -13.81 8.19 4.51
N PHE A 45 -14.94 8.88 4.51
CA PHE A 45 -15.02 10.26 4.04
C PHE A 45 -14.95 11.22 5.22
N TYR A 46 -13.92 12.06 5.21
CA TYR A 46 -13.72 13.12 6.19
C TYR A 46 -14.30 14.42 5.64
N ASN A 47 -15.60 14.47 5.39
CA ASN A 47 -16.28 15.64 4.79
C ASN A 47 -15.99 16.95 5.54
N LYS A 48 -15.84 16.89 6.87
CA LYS A 48 -15.47 18.04 7.72
C LYS A 48 -14.07 18.60 7.37
N TYR A 49 -13.17 17.75 6.90
CA TYR A 49 -11.76 18.07 6.66
C TYR A 49 -11.38 18.08 5.17
N ASP A 50 -12.36 17.93 4.27
CA ASP A 50 -12.14 17.90 2.82
C ASP A 50 -11.13 16.81 2.42
N GLY A 51 -11.35 15.59 2.89
CA GLY A 51 -10.43 14.48 2.63
C GLY A 51 -11.06 13.11 2.78
N ASP A 52 -10.27 12.09 2.49
CA ASP A 52 -10.64 10.68 2.64
C ASP A 52 -9.49 9.83 3.16
N LEU A 53 -9.84 8.65 3.66
CA LEU A 53 -8.93 7.54 3.95
C LEU A 53 -9.43 6.30 3.20
N ARG A 54 -8.50 5.52 2.66
CA ARG A 54 -8.80 4.30 1.91
C ARG A 54 -7.97 3.13 2.42
N ALA A 55 -8.61 1.98 2.57
CA ALA A 55 -7.94 0.70 2.77
C ALA A 55 -8.02 -0.13 1.48
N MET A 56 -6.87 -0.61 1.03
CA MET A 56 -6.70 -1.33 -0.24
C MET A 56 -5.98 -2.66 0.03
N PRO A 57 -6.71 -3.73 0.44
CA PRO A 57 -6.14 -5.07 0.59
C PRO A 57 -5.96 -5.76 -0.77
N SER A 58 -4.91 -6.58 -0.87
CA SER A 58 -4.71 -7.52 -1.97
C SER A 58 -3.93 -8.75 -1.54
N TYR A 59 -4.21 -9.89 -2.20
CA TYR A 59 -3.43 -11.12 -2.11
C TYR A 59 -3.16 -11.65 -3.51
N LEU A 60 -1.88 -11.81 -3.87
CA LEU A 60 -1.44 -12.47 -5.11
C LEU A 60 -1.11 -13.93 -4.78
N GLU A 61 -1.94 -14.86 -5.25
CA GLU A 61 -1.98 -16.24 -4.78
C GLU A 61 -0.73 -17.03 -5.17
N GLU A 62 -0.33 -16.99 -6.45
CA GLU A 62 0.86 -17.71 -6.93
C GLU A 62 2.18 -17.14 -6.38
N LEU A 63 2.17 -15.86 -6.02
CA LEU A 63 3.35 -15.19 -5.45
C LEU A 63 3.41 -15.30 -3.92
N ASP A 64 2.37 -15.80 -3.24
CA ASP A 64 2.28 -15.85 -1.77
C ASP A 64 2.42 -14.45 -1.12
N ILE A 65 1.98 -13.37 -1.79
CA ILE A 65 2.15 -11.98 -1.31
C ILE A 65 0.81 -11.37 -0.89
N SER A 66 0.67 -11.05 0.41
CA SER A 66 -0.50 -10.35 0.96
C SER A 66 -0.12 -9.00 1.57
N ALA A 67 -0.85 -7.94 1.18
CA ALA A 67 -0.60 -6.61 1.70
C ALA A 67 -1.88 -5.77 1.80
N VAL A 68 -1.85 -4.77 2.68
CA VAL A 68 -2.85 -3.70 2.78
C VAL A 68 -2.15 -2.36 2.64
N LYS A 69 -2.60 -1.53 1.69
CA LYS A 69 -2.27 -0.10 1.70
C LYS A 69 -3.35 0.69 2.42
N VAL A 70 -2.94 1.53 3.37
CA VAL A 70 -3.78 2.55 4.00
C VAL A 70 -3.31 3.91 3.52
N VAL A 71 -4.13 4.61 2.75
CA VAL A 71 -3.75 5.85 2.07
C VAL A 71 -4.82 6.93 2.23
N ASN A 72 -4.41 8.16 2.51
CA ASN A 72 -5.33 9.31 2.57
C ASN A 72 -5.19 10.22 1.34
N VAL A 73 -6.19 11.08 1.12
CA VAL A 73 -6.07 12.28 0.26
C VAL A 73 -6.66 13.46 0.99
N HIS A 74 -5.88 14.52 1.20
CA HIS A 74 -6.31 15.78 1.82
C HIS A 74 -5.75 16.94 1.00
N PRO A 75 -6.50 17.48 0.02
CA PRO A 75 -5.99 18.48 -0.93
C PRO A 75 -5.41 19.75 -0.30
N LYS A 76 -5.84 20.10 0.91
CA LYS A 76 -5.41 21.31 1.63
C LYS A 76 -4.27 21.07 2.62
N ASN A 77 -3.68 19.88 2.66
CA ASN A 77 -2.60 19.57 3.61
C ASN A 77 -1.39 20.48 3.45
N ARG A 78 -0.99 20.76 2.21
CA ARG A 78 0.17 21.62 1.95
C ARG A 78 -0.02 23.02 2.51
N GLU A 79 -1.18 23.61 2.24
CA GLU A 79 -1.51 24.98 2.69
C GLU A 79 -1.68 25.08 4.21
N ARG A 80 -2.36 24.11 4.83
CA ARG A 80 -2.78 24.21 6.24
C ARG A 80 -1.78 23.65 7.24
N TYR A 81 -0.98 22.67 6.83
CA TYR A 81 -0.18 21.87 7.75
C TYR A 81 1.26 21.61 7.25
N ASP A 82 1.63 22.13 6.07
CA ASP A 82 2.90 21.81 5.41
C ASP A 82 3.13 20.29 5.22
N LEU A 83 2.04 19.54 5.01
CA LEU A 83 2.08 18.09 4.78
C LEU A 83 1.79 17.75 3.30
N PRO A 84 2.22 16.56 2.82
CA PRO A 84 1.79 16.05 1.52
C PRO A 84 0.27 15.87 1.43
N THR A 85 -0.26 16.05 0.22
CA THR A 85 -1.68 15.79 -0.09
C THR A 85 -2.05 14.33 0.07
N VAL A 86 -1.12 13.43 -0.26
CA VAL A 86 -1.29 11.98 -0.19
C VAL A 86 -0.18 11.43 0.70
N MET A 87 -0.56 10.63 1.68
CA MET A 87 0.35 9.88 2.53
C MET A 87 -0.20 8.47 2.65
N ALA A 88 0.68 7.47 2.68
CA ALA A 88 0.26 6.11 2.90
C ALA A 88 1.24 5.34 3.77
N ILE A 89 0.74 4.20 4.24
CA ILE A 89 1.55 3.10 4.75
C ILE A 89 1.09 1.82 4.06
N ILE A 90 2.01 0.86 3.94
CA ILE A 90 1.74 -0.49 3.47
C ILE A 90 2.08 -1.45 4.60
N ALA A 91 1.16 -2.34 4.94
CA ALA A 91 1.39 -3.46 5.84
C ALA A 91 1.52 -4.75 5.01
N LEU A 92 2.66 -5.42 5.13
CA LEU A 92 2.93 -6.72 4.52
C LEU A 92 2.60 -7.82 5.53
N ILE A 93 1.75 -8.77 5.12
CA ILE A 93 1.23 -9.83 5.97
C ILE A 93 1.66 -11.19 5.39
N ASP A 94 2.14 -12.09 6.25
CA ASP A 94 2.37 -13.48 5.87
C ASP A 94 1.01 -14.18 5.69
N PRO A 95 0.63 -14.60 4.45
CA PRO A 95 -0.65 -15.25 4.23
C PRO A 95 -0.77 -16.62 4.94
N LYS A 96 0.35 -17.23 5.34
CA LYS A 96 0.37 -18.57 5.95
C LYS A 96 -0.07 -18.56 7.40
N ASN A 97 0.23 -17.49 8.14
CA ASN A 97 0.01 -17.42 9.59
C ASN A 97 -0.52 -16.06 10.08
N GLY A 98 -0.70 -15.08 9.19
CA GLY A 98 -1.21 -13.75 9.51
C GLY A 98 -0.21 -12.82 10.19
N ALA A 99 1.07 -13.22 10.30
CA ALA A 99 2.11 -12.39 10.92
C ALA A 99 2.33 -11.09 10.13
N PRO A 100 2.30 -9.91 10.78
CA PRO A 100 2.73 -8.68 10.14
C PRO A 100 4.25 -8.67 9.98
N LEU A 101 4.71 -8.88 8.75
CA LEU A 101 6.12 -8.95 8.39
C LEU A 101 6.76 -7.57 8.40
N ALA A 102 6.10 -6.58 7.79
CA ALA A 102 6.60 -5.22 7.70
C ALA A 102 5.47 -4.18 7.70
N ILE A 103 5.80 -2.97 8.18
CA ILE A 103 5.06 -1.74 7.91
C ILE A 103 6.03 -0.78 7.24
N MET A 104 5.67 -0.27 6.06
CA MET A 104 6.53 0.56 5.23
C MET A 104 5.82 1.82 4.71
N GLY A 105 6.59 2.86 4.34
CA GLY A 105 6.07 3.99 3.56
C GLY A 105 5.50 3.54 2.20
N GLY A 106 4.56 4.29 1.62
CA GLY A 106 3.97 3.92 0.32
C GLY A 106 2.96 4.90 -0.28
#